data_AF-G0A851-F1
#
_entry.id   AF-G0A851-F1
#
_cell.length_a   1.000
_cell.length_b   1.000
_cell.length_c   1.000
_cell.angle_alpha   90.00
_cell.angle_beta   90.00
_cell.angle_gamma   90.00
#
_symmetry.space_group_name_H-M   'P 1'
#
loop_
_entity.id
_entity.type
_entity.pdbx_description
1 polymer ?
#
loop_
_entity_poly.entity_id
_entity_poly.type
_entity_poly.pdbx_seq_one_letter_code
_entity_poly.pdbx_strand_id
1 'polypeptide(L)'
;MEAKNPCFINRSTYRNMKEKRQMKKFLVSLCLLTQAMYAMADGQTDCDAAAGSYLTGTVNAKPTFADGKALKGVKLSHTHISVKADKDGRTYDVAMDNVYAKDYQKNSTSIPKSLAAFKLGDKVEMCGQLYTSGYGIHWVHDNCNVTPDQAHPNGFIKNVLADGSEGGNLEASEAYCYLWN
;
A
#
# COMPACT_ATOMS: atom_id res chain seq x y z
N MET A 1 -17.54 93.25 -17.06
CA MET A 1 -18.84 93.60 -16.48
C MET A 1 -19.87 92.61 -17.02
N GLU A 2 -20.72 92.11 -16.12
CA GLU A 2 -21.90 91.23 -16.30
C GLU A 2 -21.70 89.88 -17.03
N ALA A 3 -21.67 88.73 -16.34
CA ALA A 3 -22.68 88.05 -15.51
C ALA A 3 -23.77 87.31 -16.29
N LYS A 4 -23.91 86.02 -15.95
CA LYS A 4 -25.13 85.19 -15.77
C LYS A 4 -25.12 83.86 -16.55
N ASN A 5 -24.97 82.78 -15.78
CA ASN A 5 -25.63 81.48 -16.03
C ASN A 5 -27.16 81.68 -15.95
N PRO A 6 -28.00 80.88 -16.65
CA PRO A 6 -28.48 79.64 -16.02
C PRO A 6 -28.92 78.46 -16.92
N CYS A 7 -29.06 77.31 -16.23
CA CYS A 7 -30.06 76.24 -16.39
C CYS A 7 -30.04 75.23 -17.57
N PHE A 8 -29.45 74.06 -17.26
CA PHE A 8 -30.08 72.71 -17.21
C PHE A 8 -31.26 72.37 -18.15
N ILE A 9 -31.06 71.35 -19.01
CA ILE A 9 -31.98 70.20 -19.15
C ILE A 9 -31.19 68.89 -19.21
N ASN A 10 -31.74 67.92 -18.50
CA ASN A 10 -31.25 66.63 -18.05
C ASN A 10 -31.32 65.54 -19.16
N ARG A 11 -30.25 64.75 -19.35
CA ARG A 11 -30.28 63.43 -20.02
C ARG A 11 -29.40 62.43 -19.27
N SER A 12 -29.70 62.23 -18.00
CA SER A 12 -29.38 60.98 -17.31
C SER A 12 -30.15 59.82 -17.97
N THR A 13 -29.58 58.61 -17.91
CA THR A 13 -30.22 57.29 -18.16
C THR A 13 -29.97 56.51 -19.46
N TYR A 14 -28.82 56.57 -20.15
CA TYR A 14 -28.50 55.51 -21.15
C TYR A 14 -27.01 55.13 -21.25
N ARG A 15 -26.27 55.12 -20.15
CA ARG A 15 -24.85 54.74 -20.21
C ARG A 15 -24.36 54.04 -18.95
N ASN A 16 -24.95 52.89 -18.61
CA ASN A 16 -24.41 52.07 -17.50
C ASN A 16 -24.83 50.58 -17.51
N MET A 17 -24.92 49.94 -18.68
CA MET A 17 -25.18 48.49 -18.74
C MET A 17 -24.39 47.75 -19.84
N LYS A 18 -23.15 48.15 -20.14
CA LYS A 18 -22.27 47.36 -21.04
C LYS A 18 -20.92 46.95 -20.46
N GLU A 19 -20.49 47.48 -19.31
CA GLU A 19 -19.14 47.19 -18.79
C GLU A 19 -19.07 46.07 -17.73
N LYS A 20 -20.18 45.64 -17.13
CA LYS A 20 -20.15 44.62 -16.06
C LYS A 20 -20.27 43.15 -16.52
N ARG A 21 -20.12 42.86 -17.82
CA ARG A 21 -20.28 41.48 -18.37
C ARG A 21 -19.01 40.85 -18.95
N GLN A 22 -17.87 41.55 -18.89
CA GLN A 22 -16.60 41.11 -19.50
C GLN A 22 -15.45 40.97 -18.50
N MET A 23 -15.74 40.82 -17.20
CA MET A 23 -14.73 40.56 -16.15
C MET A 23 -15.09 39.37 -15.24
N LYS A 24 -15.96 38.49 -15.71
CA LYS A 24 -16.43 37.32 -14.93
C LYS A 24 -16.17 35.96 -15.58
N LYS A 25 -15.41 35.94 -16.68
CA LYS A 25 -15.09 34.71 -17.43
C LYS A 25 -13.60 34.38 -17.49
N PHE A 26 -12.75 35.13 -16.81
CA PHE A 26 -11.29 34.93 -16.82
C PHE A 26 -10.67 34.66 -15.45
N LEU A 27 -11.48 34.21 -14.48
CA LEU A 27 -11.01 33.83 -13.13
C LEU A 27 -11.46 32.42 -12.71
N VAL A 28 -11.77 31.53 -13.68
CA VAL A 28 -12.16 30.14 -13.40
C VAL A 28 -11.46 29.16 -14.35
N SER A 29 -10.16 29.35 -14.61
CA SER A 29 -9.38 28.40 -15.43
C SER A 29 -7.93 28.23 -14.98
N LEU A 30 -7.65 28.36 -13.68
CA LEU A 30 -6.30 28.14 -13.15
C LEU A 30 -6.26 27.32 -11.85
N CYS A 31 -7.20 26.38 -11.67
CA CYS A 31 -7.23 25.54 -10.46
C CYS A 31 -7.68 24.08 -10.72
N LEU A 32 -7.32 23.50 -11.88
CA LEU A 32 -7.64 22.10 -12.22
C LEU A 32 -6.42 21.32 -12.74
N LEU A 33 -5.22 21.70 -12.28
CA LEU A 33 -4.01 20.90 -12.40
C LEU A 33 -3.54 20.46 -11.01
N THR A 34 -4.45 19.97 -10.16
CA THR A 34 -4.08 19.05 -9.09
C THR A 34 -3.68 17.75 -9.76
N GLN A 35 -2.41 17.69 -10.16
CA GLN A 35 -1.74 16.47 -10.55
C GLN A 35 -1.96 15.47 -9.42
N ALA A 36 -2.71 14.42 -9.72
CA ALA A 36 -2.73 13.22 -8.90
C ALA A 36 -1.31 12.65 -8.94
N MET A 37 -0.45 13.13 -8.04
CA MET A 37 0.71 12.38 -7.60
C MET A 37 0.12 11.15 -6.91
N TYR A 38 -0.15 10.09 -7.69
CA TYR A 38 -0.20 8.76 -7.11
C TYR A 38 1.19 8.57 -6.53
N ALA A 39 1.33 8.79 -5.23
CA ALA A 39 2.50 8.32 -4.51
C ALA A 39 2.54 6.82 -4.81
N MET A 40 3.52 6.41 -5.62
CA MET A 40 3.91 5.01 -5.63
C MET A 40 4.26 4.75 -4.16
N ALA A 41 3.49 3.89 -3.51
CA ALA A 41 3.95 3.33 -2.25
C ALA A 41 5.34 2.76 -2.55
N ASP A 42 6.30 3.13 -1.73
CA ASP A 42 7.64 2.59 -1.79
C ASP A 42 7.71 1.56 -0.68
N GLY A 43 7.61 0.29 -1.03
CA GLY A 43 7.63 -0.82 -0.09
C GLY A 43 8.83 -0.79 0.84
N GLN A 44 9.98 -0.23 0.40
CA GLN A 44 11.11 0.00 1.28
C GLN A 44 10.76 1.00 2.39
N THR A 45 10.16 2.14 2.05
CA THR A 45 9.70 3.15 3.02
C THR A 45 8.65 2.58 3.97
N ASP A 46 7.68 1.82 3.45
CA ASP A 46 6.67 1.13 4.29
C ASP A 46 7.35 0.15 5.26
N CYS A 47 8.34 -0.60 4.78
CA CYS A 47 9.04 -1.58 5.59
C CYS A 47 9.93 -0.96 6.66
N ASP A 48 10.60 0.16 6.35
CA ASP A 48 11.40 0.92 7.30
C ASP A 48 10.52 1.46 8.44
N ALA A 49 9.35 2.00 8.10
CA ALA A 49 8.35 2.44 9.09
C ALA A 49 7.81 1.29 9.94
N ALA A 50 7.81 0.09 9.39
CA ALA A 50 7.39 -1.13 10.05
C ALA A 50 8.52 -1.87 10.81
N ALA A 51 9.69 -1.25 10.95
CA ALA A 51 10.88 -1.80 11.62
C ALA A 51 11.38 -3.13 11.03
N GLY A 52 11.02 -3.44 9.79
CA GLY A 52 11.38 -4.69 9.12
C GLY A 52 12.63 -4.58 8.26
N SER A 53 12.98 -5.71 7.66
CA SER A 53 13.97 -5.81 6.59
C SER A 53 13.26 -6.01 5.25
N TYR A 54 13.53 -5.10 4.32
CA TYR A 54 12.95 -5.14 2.99
C TYR A 54 13.76 -6.04 2.05
N LEU A 55 13.06 -6.88 1.29
CA LEU A 55 13.63 -7.68 0.22
C LEU A 55 12.69 -7.66 -1.00
N THR A 56 13.28 -7.65 -2.19
CA THR A 56 12.60 -7.94 -3.44
C THR A 56 13.23 -9.15 -4.10
N GLY A 57 12.46 -9.84 -4.93
CA GLY A 57 13.00 -10.96 -5.66
C GLY A 57 12.01 -11.65 -6.58
N THR A 58 12.43 -12.83 -7.03
CA THR A 58 11.66 -13.67 -7.94
C THR A 58 11.39 -15.02 -7.29
N VAL A 59 10.12 -15.43 -7.24
CA VAL A 59 9.73 -16.75 -6.76
C VAL A 59 10.41 -17.82 -7.62
N ASN A 60 11.16 -18.71 -6.98
CA ASN A 60 11.99 -19.72 -7.66
C ASN A 60 11.55 -21.17 -7.40
N ALA A 61 10.51 -21.37 -6.57
CA ALA A 61 9.89 -22.68 -6.32
C ALA A 61 8.38 -22.52 -6.02
N LYS A 62 7.64 -23.64 -6.06
CA LYS A 62 6.22 -23.63 -5.70
C LYS A 62 6.03 -23.47 -4.19
N PRO A 63 4.92 -22.86 -3.73
CA PRO A 63 4.57 -22.81 -2.31
C PRO A 63 4.47 -24.19 -1.68
N THR A 64 4.94 -24.32 -0.45
CA THR A 64 4.82 -25.54 0.36
C THR A 64 4.14 -25.26 1.69
N PHE A 65 3.25 -26.16 2.10
CA PHE A 65 2.60 -26.10 3.41
C PHE A 65 3.55 -26.59 4.50
N ALA A 66 3.63 -25.85 5.60
CA ALA A 66 4.28 -26.30 6.82
C ALA A 66 3.27 -26.34 7.96
N ASP A 67 3.28 -27.45 8.70
CA ASP A 67 2.47 -27.61 9.90
C ASP A 67 2.95 -26.65 11.01
N GLY A 68 2.11 -26.41 12.00
CA GLY A 68 2.43 -25.56 13.13
C GLY A 68 1.57 -25.85 14.35
N LYS A 69 1.91 -25.18 15.45
CA LYS A 69 1.24 -25.40 16.74
C LYS A 69 -0.16 -24.79 16.75
N ALA A 70 -1.02 -25.29 17.63
CA ALA A 70 -2.31 -24.66 17.87
C ALA A 70 -2.20 -23.62 19.00
N LEU A 71 -2.80 -22.46 18.80
CA LEU A 71 -3.02 -21.44 19.83
C LEU A 71 -4.52 -21.20 19.96
N LYS A 72 -5.06 -21.33 21.18
CA LYS A 72 -6.51 -21.20 21.45
C LYS A 72 -7.38 -22.03 20.48
N GLY A 73 -6.91 -23.22 20.09
CA GLY A 73 -7.61 -24.11 19.16
C GLY A 73 -7.58 -23.70 17.67
N VAL A 74 -6.74 -22.73 17.30
CA VAL A 74 -6.44 -22.33 15.91
C VAL A 74 -5.02 -22.75 15.55
N LYS A 75 -4.87 -23.44 14.42
CA LYS A 75 -3.59 -23.94 13.91
C LYS A 75 -2.78 -22.83 13.24
N LEU A 76 -1.61 -22.53 13.79
CA LEU A 76 -0.64 -21.57 13.26
C LEU A 76 0.26 -22.24 12.20
N SER A 77 -0.34 -22.75 11.13
CA SER A 77 0.40 -23.31 9.99
C SER A 77 1.06 -22.21 9.16
N HIS A 78 2.09 -22.56 8.40
CA HIS A 78 2.82 -21.62 7.55
C HIS A 78 2.75 -22.05 6.08
N THR A 79 3.00 -21.09 5.19
CA THR A 79 3.34 -21.34 3.79
C THR A 79 4.75 -20.86 3.54
N HIS A 80 5.57 -21.71 2.93
CA HIS A 80 6.91 -21.33 2.53
C HIS A 80 6.96 -21.14 1.02
N ILE A 81 7.65 -20.09 0.58
CA ILE A 81 8.11 -19.94 -0.80
C ILE A 81 9.61 -19.72 -0.80
N SER A 82 10.27 -20.13 -1.87
CA SER A 82 11.67 -19.79 -2.10
C SER A 82 11.75 -18.62 -3.08
N VAL A 83 12.52 -17.61 -2.73
CA VAL A 83 12.68 -16.38 -3.51
C VAL A 83 14.15 -16.13 -3.78
N LYS A 84 14.50 -15.94 -5.05
CA LYS A 84 15.82 -15.44 -5.44
C LYS A 84 15.82 -13.92 -5.28
N ALA A 85 16.54 -13.41 -4.30
CA ALA A 85 16.58 -11.98 -3.99
C ALA A 85 17.30 -11.18 -5.09
N ASP A 86 16.76 -10.02 -5.43
CA ASP A 86 17.35 -9.14 -6.46
C ASP A 86 18.63 -8.45 -5.95
N LYS A 87 18.75 -8.24 -4.63
CA LYS A 87 19.88 -7.55 -3.98
C LYS A 87 21.21 -8.30 -4.09
N ASP A 88 21.20 -9.62 -3.89
CA ASP A 88 22.42 -10.42 -3.80
C ASP A 88 22.37 -11.73 -4.61
N GLY A 89 21.25 -12.00 -5.28
CA GLY A 89 21.04 -13.20 -6.10
C GLY A 89 20.91 -14.50 -5.31
N ARG A 90 20.88 -14.45 -3.97
CA ARG A 90 20.76 -15.64 -3.12
C ARG A 90 19.30 -16.08 -3.00
N THR A 91 19.10 -17.33 -2.62
CA THR A 91 17.75 -17.87 -2.36
C THR A 91 17.43 -17.74 -0.88
N TYR A 92 16.30 -17.10 -0.60
CA TYR A 92 15.73 -16.92 0.72
C TYR A 92 14.49 -17.81 0.86
N ASP A 93 14.38 -18.47 2.00
CA ASP A 93 13.11 -19.04 2.46
C ASP A 93 12.22 -17.92 2.99
N VAL A 94 10.99 -17.83 2.53
CA VAL A 94 10.01 -16.86 3.00
C VAL A 94 8.90 -17.62 3.69
N ALA A 95 8.77 -17.45 5.00
CA ALA A 95 7.72 -18.07 5.79
C ALA A 95 6.58 -17.08 6.04
N MET A 96 5.39 -17.46 5.59
CA MET A 96 4.13 -16.73 5.67
C MET A 96 3.19 -17.43 6.65
N ASP A 97 2.63 -16.68 7.60
CA ASP A 97 1.75 -17.22 8.62
C ASP A 97 0.32 -17.31 8.08
N ASN A 98 -0.15 -18.53 7.78
CA ASN A 98 -1.41 -18.72 7.04
C ASN A 98 -2.62 -18.05 7.70
N VAL A 99 -2.60 -17.82 9.02
CA VAL A 99 -3.71 -17.16 9.75
C VAL A 99 -3.91 -15.69 9.35
N TYR A 100 -2.92 -15.05 8.72
CA TYR A 100 -2.98 -13.69 8.21
C TYR A 100 -3.35 -13.60 6.72
N ALA A 101 -3.48 -14.75 6.04
CA ALA A 101 -4.06 -14.79 4.71
C ALA A 101 -5.57 -14.56 4.76
N LYS A 102 -6.08 -13.71 3.85
CA LYS A 102 -7.51 -13.33 3.78
C LYS A 102 -8.49 -14.51 3.66
N ASP A 103 -8.02 -15.62 3.12
CA ASP A 103 -8.80 -16.82 2.82
C ASP A 103 -8.33 -18.03 3.63
N TYR A 104 -7.67 -17.80 4.76
CA TYR A 104 -7.38 -18.82 5.74
C TYR A 104 -8.64 -19.56 6.18
N GLN A 105 -8.55 -20.88 6.17
CA GLN A 105 -9.59 -21.77 6.71
C GLN A 105 -9.08 -22.37 8.00
N LYS A 106 -9.82 -22.12 9.10
CA LYS A 106 -9.44 -22.57 10.44
C LYS A 106 -9.06 -24.05 10.45
N ASN A 107 -7.84 -24.34 10.91
CA ASN A 107 -7.29 -25.68 11.08
C ASN A 107 -7.15 -26.50 9.78
N SER A 108 -7.20 -25.85 8.63
CA SER A 108 -6.93 -26.49 7.34
C SER A 108 -5.50 -27.04 7.29
N THR A 109 -5.35 -28.13 6.53
CA THR A 109 -4.04 -28.72 6.16
C THR A 109 -3.64 -28.34 4.74
N SER A 110 -4.30 -27.34 4.16
CA SER A 110 -4.02 -26.81 2.82
C SER A 110 -3.56 -25.37 2.90
N ILE A 111 -2.71 -24.98 1.95
CA ILE A 111 -2.26 -23.59 1.73
C ILE A 111 -3.49 -22.72 1.40
N PRO A 112 -3.65 -21.52 1.99
CA PRO A 112 -4.65 -20.54 1.57
C PRO A 112 -4.55 -20.28 0.06
N LYS A 113 -5.67 -20.17 -0.66
CA LYS A 113 -5.64 -20.06 -2.13
C LYS A 113 -4.90 -18.81 -2.60
N SER A 114 -4.95 -17.72 -1.84
CA SER A 114 -4.20 -16.51 -2.13
C SER A 114 -2.68 -16.74 -2.15
N LEU A 115 -2.15 -17.47 -1.17
CA LEU A 115 -0.73 -17.83 -1.09
C LEU A 115 -0.35 -18.96 -2.04
N ALA A 116 -1.26 -19.91 -2.27
CA ALA A 116 -1.05 -20.99 -3.24
C ALA A 116 -0.95 -20.49 -4.69
N ALA A 117 -1.35 -19.23 -4.94
CA ALA A 117 -1.36 -18.64 -6.28
C ALA A 117 0.03 -18.21 -6.77
N PHE A 118 1.04 -18.13 -5.90
CA PHE A 118 2.42 -17.82 -6.32
C PHE A 118 2.94 -18.86 -7.32
N LYS A 119 3.57 -18.37 -8.38
CA LYS A 119 4.14 -19.15 -9.46
C LYS A 119 5.63 -18.88 -9.58
N LEU A 120 6.32 -19.86 -10.15
CA LEU A 120 7.70 -19.70 -10.59
C LEU A 120 7.79 -18.49 -11.52
N GLY A 121 8.67 -17.54 -11.21
CA GLY A 121 8.88 -16.33 -11.99
C GLY A 121 8.09 -15.10 -11.50
N ASP A 122 7.16 -15.26 -10.56
CA ASP A 122 6.45 -14.11 -9.98
C ASP A 122 7.45 -13.19 -9.29
N LYS A 123 7.26 -11.87 -9.50
CA LYS A 123 8.01 -10.84 -8.80
C LYS A 123 7.30 -10.49 -7.50
N VAL A 124 8.07 -10.39 -6.43
CA VAL A 124 7.54 -10.15 -5.09
C VAL A 124 8.42 -9.15 -4.35
N GLU A 125 7.78 -8.43 -3.45
CA GLU A 125 8.40 -7.64 -2.40
C GLU A 125 7.91 -8.13 -1.05
N MET A 126 8.77 -8.04 -0.05
CA MET A 126 8.46 -8.51 1.30
C MET A 126 9.15 -7.66 2.34
N CYS A 127 8.47 -7.51 3.46
CA CYS A 127 8.97 -6.91 4.68
C CYS A 127 8.75 -7.87 5.83
N GLY A 128 9.75 -8.01 6.70
CA GLY A 128 9.67 -8.89 7.86
C GLY A 128 11.00 -8.98 8.58
N GLN A 129 11.16 -9.99 9.40
CA GLN A 129 12.39 -10.23 10.15
C GLN A 129 13.26 -11.25 9.43
N LEU A 130 14.53 -10.93 9.18
CA LEU A 130 15.48 -11.89 8.61
C LEU A 130 15.80 -13.00 9.62
N TYR A 131 15.96 -14.22 9.11
CA TYR A 131 16.50 -15.32 9.90
C TYR A 131 17.92 -15.01 10.37
N THR A 132 18.25 -15.44 11.59
CA THR A 132 19.60 -15.33 12.15
C THR A 132 20.64 -16.13 11.36
N SER A 133 20.20 -17.16 10.62
CA SER A 133 21.04 -17.91 9.67
C SER A 133 21.42 -17.08 8.43
N GLY A 134 20.71 -15.98 8.17
CA GLY A 134 20.91 -15.06 7.05
C GLY A 134 20.18 -15.44 5.76
N TYR A 135 19.56 -16.63 5.68
CA TYR A 135 18.93 -17.16 4.46
C TYR A 135 17.44 -17.43 4.65
N GLY A 136 16.71 -16.39 5.03
CA GLY A 136 15.26 -16.39 5.01
C GLY A 136 14.67 -15.18 5.70
N ILE A 137 13.36 -15.05 5.58
CA ILE A 137 12.56 -14.00 6.18
C ILE A 137 11.25 -14.62 6.69
N HIS A 138 10.86 -14.25 7.90
CA HIS A 138 9.55 -14.54 8.46
C HIS A 138 8.92 -13.26 8.98
N TRP A 139 7.80 -13.36 9.68
CA TRP A 139 7.07 -12.19 10.17
C TRP A 139 6.63 -11.29 9.01
N VAL A 140 6.33 -11.88 7.85
CA VAL A 140 5.87 -11.15 6.65
C VAL A 140 4.37 -10.84 6.72
N HIS A 141 3.85 -10.59 7.91
CA HIS A 141 2.43 -10.35 8.20
C HIS A 141 2.24 -9.13 9.10
N ASP A 142 1.06 -8.52 9.04
CA ASP A 142 0.67 -7.47 9.97
C ASP A 142 0.72 -7.99 11.42
N ASN A 143 1.24 -7.20 12.36
CA ASN A 143 1.28 -7.55 13.78
C ASN A 143 0.06 -7.02 14.53
N CYS A 144 -1.10 -6.91 13.88
CA CYS A 144 -2.39 -6.64 14.54
C CYS A 144 -2.43 -5.31 15.29
N ASN A 145 -1.88 -4.25 14.71
CA ASN A 145 -1.76 -2.92 15.33
C ASN A 145 -0.83 -2.86 16.56
N VAL A 146 0.00 -3.89 16.78
CA VAL A 146 1.11 -3.81 17.73
C VAL A 146 2.17 -2.84 17.18
N THR A 147 2.71 -1.99 18.05
CA THR A 147 3.83 -1.11 17.69
C THR A 147 5.02 -1.97 17.28
N PRO A 148 5.53 -1.84 16.03
CA PRO A 148 6.58 -2.72 15.55
C PRO A 148 7.94 -2.39 16.18
N ASP A 149 8.77 -3.42 16.30
CA ASP A 149 10.20 -3.30 16.59
C ASP A 149 10.98 -4.28 15.71
N GLN A 150 12.32 -4.23 15.75
CA GLN A 150 13.16 -5.07 14.89
C GLN A 150 13.03 -6.58 15.15
N ALA A 151 12.58 -6.97 16.34
CA ALA A 151 12.31 -8.36 16.69
C ALA A 151 10.87 -8.79 16.35
N HIS A 152 9.96 -7.83 16.18
CA HIS A 152 8.53 -8.03 15.91
C HIS A 152 8.01 -6.99 14.90
N PRO A 153 8.51 -6.99 13.64
CA PRO A 153 8.12 -5.98 12.66
C PRO A 153 6.68 -6.15 12.19
N ASN A 154 6.12 -5.11 11.58
CA ASN A 154 4.87 -5.24 10.81
C ASN A 154 5.23 -5.65 9.38
N GLY A 155 5.03 -6.91 9.04
CA GLY A 155 5.43 -7.43 7.75
C GLY A 155 4.39 -7.27 6.65
N PHE A 156 4.84 -7.60 5.46
CA PHE A 156 3.98 -7.82 4.31
C PHE A 156 4.64 -8.75 3.31
N ILE A 157 3.82 -9.33 2.46
CA ILE A 157 4.26 -9.84 1.16
C ILE A 157 3.26 -9.41 0.09
N LYS A 158 3.80 -8.82 -0.99
CA LYS A 158 3.02 -8.31 -2.10
C LYS A 158 3.58 -8.89 -3.40
N ASN A 159 2.70 -9.10 -4.38
CA ASN A 159 3.14 -9.30 -5.76
C ASN A 159 3.55 -7.95 -6.35
N VAL A 160 4.63 -7.93 -7.12
CA VAL A 160 4.93 -6.81 -8.01
C VAL A 160 4.19 -7.06 -9.33
N LEU A 161 3.31 -6.13 -9.71
CA LEU A 161 2.46 -6.24 -10.88
C LEU A 161 3.26 -6.04 -12.17
N ALA A 162 2.67 -6.43 -13.31
CA ALA A 162 3.35 -6.39 -14.61
C ALA A 162 3.77 -4.99 -15.06
N ASP A 163 3.09 -3.94 -14.56
CA ASP A 163 3.42 -2.54 -14.79
C ASP A 163 4.46 -1.98 -13.79
N GLY A 164 4.97 -2.82 -12.89
CA GLY A 164 5.92 -2.46 -11.85
C GLY A 164 5.29 -1.87 -10.59
N SER A 165 3.97 -1.74 -10.53
CA SER A 165 3.27 -1.27 -9.33
C SER A 165 3.14 -2.37 -8.26
N GLU A 166 2.92 -1.96 -7.02
CA GLU A 166 2.73 -2.87 -5.90
C GLU A 166 1.32 -3.48 -5.88
N GLY A 167 1.24 -4.77 -5.60
CA GLY A 167 0.00 -5.45 -5.28
C GLY A 167 -0.43 -5.22 -3.82
N GLY A 168 -1.61 -5.72 -3.46
CA GLY A 168 -2.06 -5.72 -2.07
C GLY A 168 -1.26 -6.70 -1.20
N ASN A 169 -1.07 -6.35 0.08
CA ASN A 169 -0.47 -7.24 1.06
C ASN A 169 -1.34 -8.50 1.23
N LEU A 170 -0.75 -9.68 0.99
CA LEU A 170 -1.44 -10.95 1.10
C LEU A 170 -1.58 -11.44 2.55
N GLU A 171 -0.83 -10.84 3.47
CA GLU A 171 -0.73 -11.18 4.90
C GLU A 171 -1.26 -10.05 5.80
N ALA A 172 -2.33 -9.38 5.36
CA ALA A 172 -2.95 -8.26 6.06
C ALA A 172 -4.26 -8.62 6.79
N SER A 173 -4.62 -9.90 6.90
CA SER A 173 -5.87 -10.27 7.56
C SER A 173 -5.76 -10.16 9.07
N GLU A 174 -6.62 -9.33 9.66
CA GLU A 174 -6.71 -9.21 11.11
C GLU A 174 -7.70 -10.20 11.76
N ALA A 175 -8.30 -11.11 10.99
CA ALA A 175 -9.39 -11.97 11.44
C ALA A 175 -9.03 -12.82 12.68
N TYR A 176 -7.75 -13.11 12.87
CA TYR A 176 -7.22 -13.92 13.96
C TYR A 176 -6.36 -13.15 14.96
N CYS A 177 -6.38 -11.81 14.93
CA CYS A 177 -5.60 -10.99 15.87
C CYS A 177 -5.95 -11.22 17.35
N TYR A 178 -7.16 -11.69 17.63
CA TYR A 178 -7.58 -12.07 18.98
C TYR A 178 -6.76 -13.23 19.60
N LEU A 179 -5.95 -13.94 18.81
CA LEU A 179 -5.10 -15.02 19.32
C LEU A 179 -4.02 -14.51 20.28
N TRP A 180 -3.59 -13.26 20.13
CA TRP A 180 -2.49 -12.65 20.87
C TRP A 180 -2.93 -11.78 22.07
N ASN A 181 -4.24 -11.60 22.25
CA ASN A 181 -4.84 -10.79 23.32
C ASN A 181 -5.39 -11.61 24.49
#